data_AF-A0A934QVU9-F1
#
_entry.id   AF-A0A934QVU9-F1
#
_cell.length_a   1.000
_cell.length_b   1.000
_cell.length_c   1.000
_cell.angle_alpha   90.00
_cell.angle_beta   90.00
_cell.angle_gamma   90.00
#
_symmetry.space_group_name_H-M   'P 1'
#
loop_
_entity.id
_entity.type
_entity.pdbx_description
1 polymer ?
#
loop_
_entity_poly.entity_id
_entity_poly.type
_entity_poly.pdbx_seq_one_letter_code
_entity_poly.pdbx_strand_id
1 'polypeptide(L)'
;MTTAKPQKPLTTRGKVFGWFLIVLMALVGLLGGGAVMAEGFAGRGALADGPVGSLTPTERGCGKSDCWWIGDFVSEDASITRTGVELHQSDDVRRTTPMPARIDNVRLHDDAERPAAYSTDYSSMPRIAGGTALLVGGVAGAAVLARVLLKRRPR
;
A
#
# COMPACT_ATOMS: atom_id res chain seq x y z
N MET A 1 -32.88 21.00 33.10
CA MET A 1 -31.84 21.80 32.40
C MET A 1 -30.48 21.30 32.84
N THR A 2 -29.77 20.56 31.99
CA THR A 2 -28.43 20.05 32.27
C THR A 2 -27.38 21.09 31.87
N THR A 3 -26.72 21.68 32.86
CA THR A 3 -25.66 22.69 32.69
C THR A 3 -24.46 22.04 31.98
N ALA A 4 -24.13 22.52 30.78
CA ALA A 4 -22.95 22.05 30.05
C ALA A 4 -21.68 22.37 30.86
N LYS A 5 -20.89 21.34 31.22
CA LYS A 5 -19.63 21.51 31.95
C LYS A 5 -18.69 22.45 31.16
N PRO A 6 -18.03 23.43 31.82
CA PRO A 6 -17.08 24.31 31.15
C PRO A 6 -15.90 23.49 30.62
N GLN A 7 -15.66 23.58 29.31
CA GLN A 7 -14.52 22.90 28.69
C GLN A 7 -13.23 23.56 29.14
N LYS A 8 -12.38 22.81 29.86
CA LYS A 8 -11.05 23.27 30.28
C LYS A 8 -10.23 23.66 29.03
N PRO A 9 -9.61 24.85 29.01
CA PRO A 9 -8.74 25.25 27.91
C PRO A 9 -7.53 24.29 27.82
N LEU A 10 -7.14 23.92 26.60
CA LEU A 10 -5.94 23.12 26.40
C LEU A 10 -4.70 23.92 26.82
N THR A 11 -3.80 23.28 27.56
CA THR A 11 -2.47 23.83 27.83
C THR A 11 -1.67 23.96 26.53
N THR A 12 -0.70 24.87 26.47
CA THR A 12 0.15 25.11 25.29
C THR A 12 0.77 23.84 24.74
N ARG A 13 1.20 22.92 25.63
CA ARG A 13 1.71 21.59 25.27
C ARG A 13 0.66 20.72 24.58
N GLY A 14 -0.59 20.74 25.05
CA GLY A 14 -1.70 20.00 24.43
C GLY A 14 -2.07 20.54 23.04
N LYS A 15 -1.92 21.86 22.81
CA LYS A 15 -2.14 22.47 21.49
C LYS A 15 -1.08 22.03 20.48
N VAL A 16 0.20 22.02 20.88
CA VAL A 16 1.31 21.54 20.02
C VAL A 16 1.14 20.06 19.69
N PHE A 17 0.81 19.24 20.68
CA PHE A 17 0.55 17.81 20.47
C PHE A 17 -0.63 17.57 19.51
N GLY A 18 -1.71 18.34 19.63
CA GLY A 18 -2.86 18.26 18.72
C GLY A 18 -2.50 18.59 17.27
N TRP A 19 -1.69 19.63 17.03
CA TRP A 19 -1.21 19.96 15.69
C TRP A 19 -0.27 18.89 15.13
N PHE A 20 0.62 18.34 15.97
CA PHE A 20 1.47 17.24 15.57
C PHE A 20 0.66 16.02 15.13
N LEU A 21 -0.39 15.64 15.87
CA LEU A 21 -1.28 14.54 15.49
C LEU A 21 -2.02 14.79 14.17
N ILE A 22 -2.46 16.02 13.91
CA ILE A 22 -3.09 16.39 12.62
C ILE A 22 -2.12 16.15 11.47
N VAL A 23 -0.90 16.66 11.59
CA VAL A 23 0.14 16.51 10.56
C VAL A 23 0.48 15.03 10.37
N LEU A 24 0.63 14.28 11.46
CA LEU A 24 0.90 12.85 11.41
C LEU A 24 -0.22 12.07 10.71
N MET A 25 -1.49 12.32 11.04
CA MET A 25 -2.62 11.68 10.36
C MET A 25 -2.67 12.01 8.86
N ALA A 26 -2.44 13.27 8.51
CA ALA A 26 -2.42 13.69 7.11
C ALA A 26 -1.27 13.00 6.36
N LEU A 27 -0.08 12.94 6.94
CA LEU A 27 1.09 12.26 6.36
C LEU A 27 0.86 10.76 6.19
N VAL A 28 0.33 10.07 7.21
CA VAL A 28 0.03 8.64 7.13
C VAL A 28 -1.04 8.36 6.07
N GLY A 29 -2.09 9.18 6.00
CA GLY A 29 -3.12 9.05 4.97
C GLY A 29 -2.58 9.26 3.56
N LEU A 30 -1.77 10.30 3.34
CA LEU A 30 -1.19 10.63 2.04
C LEU A 30 -0.14 9.62 1.60
N LEU A 31 0.88 9.36 2.44
CA LEU A 31 1.98 8.46 2.11
C LEU A 31 1.52 7.00 2.08
N GLY A 32 0.76 6.58 3.09
CA GLY A 32 0.23 5.22 3.15
C GLY A 32 -0.80 4.94 2.06
N GLY A 33 -1.77 5.86 1.88
CA GLY A 33 -2.77 5.73 0.82
C GLY A 33 -2.15 5.76 -0.58
N GLY A 34 -1.18 6.65 -0.79
CA GLY A 34 -0.44 6.77 -2.05
C GLY A 34 0.36 5.52 -2.39
N ALA A 35 1.10 4.94 -1.43
CA ALA A 35 1.89 3.74 -1.65
C ALA A 35 1.03 2.54 -2.07
N VAL A 36 -0.10 2.32 -1.39
CA VAL A 36 -1.02 1.21 -1.72
C VAL A 36 -1.69 1.44 -3.08
N MET A 37 -2.06 2.69 -3.41
CA MET A 37 -2.59 3.00 -4.74
C MET A 37 -1.54 2.79 -5.83
N ALA A 38 -0.28 3.18 -5.61
CA ALA A 38 0.81 3.00 -6.57
C ALA A 38 1.00 1.52 -6.92
N GLU A 39 0.97 0.62 -5.93
CA GLU A 39 1.03 -0.83 -6.17
C GLU A 39 -0.16 -1.33 -7.00
N GLY A 40 -1.37 -0.82 -6.73
CA GLY A 40 -2.57 -1.14 -7.51
C GLY A 40 -2.46 -0.67 -8.97
N PHE A 41 -1.94 0.54 -9.20
CA PHE A 41 -1.72 1.06 -10.56
C PHE A 41 -0.58 0.35 -11.28
N ALA A 42 0.52 0.03 -10.60
CA ALA A 42 1.63 -0.74 -11.16
C ALA A 42 1.14 -2.10 -11.64
N GLY A 43 0.37 -2.82 -10.82
CA GLY A 43 -0.21 -4.10 -11.21
C GLY A 43 -1.19 -3.98 -12.37
N ARG A 44 -2.04 -2.95 -12.38
CA ARG A 44 -2.95 -2.70 -13.53
C ARG A 44 -2.19 -2.40 -14.81
N GLY A 45 -1.13 -1.59 -14.75
CA GLY A 45 -0.29 -1.24 -15.89
C GLY A 45 0.49 -2.45 -16.41
N ALA A 46 1.08 -3.24 -15.51
CA ALA A 46 1.75 -4.49 -15.87
C ALA A 46 0.78 -5.47 -16.54
N LEU A 47 -0.44 -5.61 -16.02
CA LEU A 47 -1.44 -6.50 -16.60
C LEU A 47 -1.95 -6.04 -17.97
N ALA A 48 -1.99 -4.73 -18.23
CA ALA A 48 -2.39 -4.18 -19.51
C ALA A 48 -1.29 -4.32 -20.57
N ASP A 49 -0.09 -3.83 -20.26
CA ASP A 49 0.96 -3.56 -21.25
C ASP A 49 2.30 -4.28 -20.95
N GLY A 50 2.42 -4.90 -19.78
CA GLY A 50 3.65 -5.53 -19.33
C GLY A 50 4.00 -6.81 -20.13
N PRO A 51 5.30 -7.10 -20.33
CA PRO A 51 5.76 -8.31 -21.00
C PRO A 51 5.22 -9.56 -20.30
N VAL A 52 4.65 -10.47 -21.08
CA VAL A 52 4.20 -11.77 -20.58
C VAL A 52 5.39 -12.70 -20.45
N GLY A 53 5.41 -13.48 -19.38
CA GLY A 53 6.45 -14.47 -19.15
C GLY A 53 6.10 -15.41 -18.01
N SER A 54 7.15 -15.99 -17.47
CA SER A 54 7.07 -16.88 -16.32
C SER A 54 8.09 -16.50 -15.27
N LEU A 55 7.73 -16.74 -14.01
CA LEU A 55 8.61 -16.55 -12.88
C LEU A 55 9.02 -17.91 -12.30
N THR A 56 10.31 -18.09 -12.11
CA THR A 56 10.89 -19.24 -11.41
C THR A 56 11.23 -18.79 -10.00
N PRO A 57 10.45 -19.18 -8.98
CA PRO A 57 10.73 -18.77 -7.61
C PRO A 57 12.08 -19.32 -7.16
N THR A 58 12.90 -18.46 -6.56
CA THR A 58 14.18 -18.83 -5.93
C THR A 58 14.07 -18.70 -4.42
N GLU A 59 13.26 -17.76 -3.95
CA GLU A 59 13.08 -17.44 -2.54
C GLU A 59 11.62 -17.11 -2.22
N ARG A 60 11.32 -17.04 -0.91
CA ARG A 60 10.04 -16.57 -0.39
C ARG A 60 10.28 -15.39 0.55
N GLY A 61 9.77 -14.22 0.17
CA GLY A 61 9.67 -13.07 1.06
C GLY A 61 8.48 -13.24 1.99
N CYS A 62 8.63 -12.97 3.29
CA CYS A 62 7.52 -13.00 4.22
C CYS A 62 7.52 -11.76 5.11
N GLY A 63 6.42 -11.04 5.07
CA GLY A 63 6.05 -9.98 5.99
C GLY A 63 5.47 -10.54 7.30
N LYS A 64 4.74 -9.67 8.00
CA LYS A 64 4.09 -10.01 9.27
C LYS A 64 2.85 -10.89 9.07
N SER A 65 2.12 -10.67 7.97
CA SER A 65 0.82 -11.31 7.71
C SER A 65 0.75 -12.03 6.38
N ASP A 66 1.73 -11.81 5.51
CA ASP A 66 1.73 -12.14 4.10
C ASP A 66 3.10 -12.71 3.69
N CYS A 67 3.10 -13.60 2.72
CA CYS A 67 4.32 -13.98 2.01
C CYS A 67 4.12 -13.78 0.51
N TRP A 68 5.23 -13.66 -0.20
CA TRP A 68 5.29 -13.53 -1.65
C TRP A 68 6.48 -14.33 -2.18
N TRP A 69 6.45 -14.65 -3.47
CA TRP A 69 7.57 -15.30 -4.14
C TRP A 69 8.54 -14.25 -4.67
N ILE A 70 9.82 -14.57 -4.59
CA ILE A 70 10.90 -13.80 -5.19
C ILE A 70 11.63 -14.75 -6.14
N GLY A 71 11.92 -14.32 -7.36
CA GLY A 71 12.47 -15.23 -8.36
C GLY A 71 12.98 -14.58 -9.62
N ASP A 72 13.25 -15.44 -10.60
CA ASP A 72 13.75 -15.03 -11.90
C ASP A 72 12.60 -15.01 -12.90
N PHE A 73 12.34 -13.84 -13.47
CA PHE A 73 11.39 -13.65 -14.56
C PHE A 73 12.09 -13.83 -15.91
N VAL A 74 11.43 -14.57 -16.79
CA VAL A 74 11.81 -14.72 -18.21
C VAL A 74 10.57 -14.46 -19.06
N SER A 75 10.68 -13.53 -20.01
CA SER A 75 9.60 -13.25 -20.97
C SER A 75 9.39 -14.43 -21.93
N GLU A 76 8.19 -14.56 -22.50
CA GLU A 76 7.86 -15.66 -23.42
C GLU A 76 8.75 -15.68 -24.68
N ASP A 77 9.17 -14.52 -25.16
CA ASP A 77 10.08 -14.35 -26.30
C ASP A 77 11.56 -14.45 -25.90
N ALA A 78 11.85 -14.71 -24.62
CA ALA A 78 13.19 -14.75 -24.02
C ALA A 78 14.02 -13.47 -24.21
N SER A 79 13.42 -12.35 -24.59
CA SER A 79 14.12 -11.08 -24.79
C SER A 79 14.43 -10.35 -23.48
N ILE A 80 13.64 -10.62 -22.43
CA ILE A 80 13.76 -9.99 -21.12
C ILE A 80 14.01 -11.06 -20.06
N THR A 81 15.05 -10.86 -19.28
CA THR A 81 15.33 -11.63 -18.07
C THR A 81 15.61 -10.68 -16.92
N ARG A 82 14.97 -10.94 -15.78
CA ARG A 82 15.12 -10.16 -14.55
C ARG A 82 15.23 -11.13 -13.37
N THR A 83 16.15 -10.83 -12.46
CA THR A 83 16.37 -11.61 -11.24
C THR A 83 15.85 -10.84 -10.03
N GLY A 84 15.47 -11.56 -8.97
CA GLY A 84 14.99 -10.92 -7.74
C GLY A 84 13.65 -10.21 -7.91
N VAL A 85 12.81 -10.70 -8.83
CA VAL A 85 11.49 -10.15 -9.14
C VAL A 85 10.50 -10.59 -8.07
N GLU A 86 9.82 -9.62 -7.47
CA GLU A 86 8.75 -9.89 -6.50
C GLU A 86 7.45 -10.23 -7.23
N LEU A 87 6.82 -11.35 -6.90
CA LEU A 87 5.55 -11.75 -7.48
C LEU A 87 4.37 -11.30 -6.59
N HIS A 88 3.55 -10.42 -7.13
CA HIS A 88 2.25 -10.05 -6.57
C HIS A 88 1.15 -10.91 -7.21
N GLN A 89 0.47 -11.69 -6.38
CA GLN A 89 -0.59 -12.62 -6.80
C GLN A 89 -1.83 -12.49 -5.91
N SER A 90 -3.00 -12.98 -6.36
CA SER A 90 -4.21 -12.94 -5.55
C SER A 90 -4.27 -14.05 -4.51
N ASP A 91 -3.61 -15.18 -4.76
CA ASP A 91 -3.55 -16.27 -3.79
C ASP A 91 -2.57 -15.98 -2.65
N ASP A 92 -3.05 -16.07 -1.41
CA ASP A 92 -2.24 -15.93 -0.21
C ASP A 92 -1.16 -17.04 -0.15
N VAL A 93 0.09 -16.64 -0.34
CA VAL A 93 1.23 -17.53 -0.11
C VAL A 93 1.44 -17.65 1.39
N ARG A 94 1.43 -18.89 1.89
CA ARG A 94 1.76 -19.19 3.30
C ARG A 94 3.21 -19.63 3.40
N ARG A 95 3.78 -19.52 4.60
CA ARG A 95 5.12 -20.05 4.90
C ARG A 95 5.26 -21.55 4.60
N THR A 96 4.16 -22.29 4.69
CA THR A 96 4.10 -23.74 4.45
C THR A 96 3.75 -24.09 3.01
N THR A 97 3.39 -23.12 2.16
CA THR A 97 3.04 -23.38 0.76
C THR A 97 4.29 -23.90 0.04
N PRO A 98 4.28 -25.08 -0.59
CA PRO A 98 5.45 -25.60 -1.29
C PRO A 98 5.86 -24.65 -2.43
N MET A 99 7.16 -24.49 -2.65
CA MET A 99 7.66 -23.64 -3.73
C MET A 99 7.36 -24.31 -5.07
N PRO A 100 6.60 -23.66 -5.97
CA PRO A 100 6.36 -24.22 -7.29
C PRO A 100 7.64 -24.13 -8.11
N ALA A 101 7.81 -25.07 -9.05
CA ALA A 101 8.96 -25.06 -9.95
C ALA A 101 8.95 -23.88 -10.92
N ARG A 102 7.75 -23.42 -11.30
CA ARG A 102 7.52 -22.32 -12.23
C ARG A 102 6.11 -21.77 -12.03
N ILE A 103 5.95 -20.47 -12.23
CA ILE A 103 4.67 -19.77 -12.25
C ILE A 103 4.54 -19.11 -13.61
N ASP A 104 3.60 -19.60 -14.42
CA ASP A 104 3.36 -19.11 -15.77
C ASP A 104 2.33 -17.97 -15.79
N ASN A 105 2.22 -17.29 -16.92
CA ASN A 105 1.26 -16.21 -17.15
C ASN A 105 1.38 -15.08 -16.12
N VAL A 106 2.61 -14.62 -15.89
CA VAL A 106 2.88 -13.42 -15.10
C VAL A 106 3.31 -12.29 -16.02
N ARG A 107 3.00 -11.05 -15.64
CA ARG A 107 3.35 -9.86 -16.40
C ARG A 107 4.32 -8.99 -15.62
N LEU A 108 5.43 -8.65 -16.26
CA LEU A 108 6.48 -7.86 -15.64
C LEU A 108 6.11 -6.38 -15.62
N HIS A 109 6.25 -5.77 -14.45
CA HIS A 109 6.41 -4.33 -14.27
C HIS A 109 7.92 -4.05 -14.22
N ASP A 110 8.48 -3.63 -15.35
CA ASP A 110 9.92 -3.42 -15.50
C ASP A 110 10.33 -2.06 -14.93
N ASP A 111 10.37 -1.97 -13.59
CA ASP A 111 11.01 -0.86 -12.88
C ASP A 111 12.44 -1.28 -12.49
N ALA A 112 13.43 -0.47 -12.91
CA ALA A 112 14.85 -0.78 -12.73
C ALA A 112 15.27 -0.84 -11.25
N GLU A 113 14.58 -0.12 -10.37
CA GLU A 113 14.91 -0.11 -8.94
C GLU A 113 14.25 -1.25 -8.16
N ARG A 114 13.05 -1.69 -8.59
CA ARG A 114 12.24 -2.72 -7.91
C ARG A 114 11.43 -3.51 -8.94
N PRO A 115 12.03 -4.51 -9.59
CA PRO A 115 11.32 -5.29 -10.57
C PRO A 115 10.22 -6.12 -9.89
N ALA A 116 8.99 -5.99 -10.37
CA ALA A 116 7.84 -6.70 -9.84
C ALA A 116 7.10 -7.41 -10.97
N ALA A 117 6.54 -8.58 -10.70
CA ALA A 117 5.67 -9.30 -11.61
C ALA A 117 4.28 -9.46 -10.99
N TYR A 118 3.26 -9.49 -11.84
CA TYR A 118 1.87 -9.62 -11.43
C TYR A 118 1.26 -10.84 -12.12
N SER A 119 0.64 -11.73 -11.34
CA SER A 119 -0.10 -12.85 -11.91
C SER A 119 -1.40 -12.37 -12.56
N THR A 120 -1.91 -13.09 -13.56
CA THR A 120 -3.13 -12.69 -14.29
C THR A 120 -4.38 -12.63 -13.42
N ASP A 121 -4.41 -13.39 -12.32
CA ASP A 121 -5.45 -13.37 -11.30
C ASP A 121 -5.32 -12.19 -10.33
N TYR A 122 -4.22 -11.42 -10.37
CA TYR A 122 -3.99 -10.28 -9.48
C TYR A 122 -5.12 -9.24 -9.57
N SER A 123 -5.74 -8.95 -8.42
CA SER A 123 -6.79 -7.94 -8.32
C SER A 123 -6.21 -6.59 -7.85
N SER A 124 -6.16 -5.61 -8.74
CA SER A 124 -5.69 -4.25 -8.40
C SER A 124 -6.71 -3.46 -7.57
N MET A 125 -7.99 -3.82 -7.66
CA MET A 125 -9.08 -3.02 -7.12
C MET A 125 -9.07 -2.87 -5.59
N PRO A 126 -8.81 -3.94 -4.80
CA PRO A 126 -8.69 -3.82 -3.35
C PRO A 126 -7.58 -2.87 -2.91
N ARG A 127 -6.44 -2.86 -3.61
CA ARG A 127 -5.32 -1.94 -3.33
C ARG A 127 -5.70 -0.49 -3.60
N ILE A 128 -6.29 -0.21 -4.77
CA ILE A 128 -6.74 1.14 -5.12
C ILE A 128 -7.81 1.64 -4.15
N ALA A 129 -8.82 0.81 -3.85
CA ALA A 129 -9.89 1.15 -2.92
C ALA A 129 -9.38 1.35 -1.49
N GLY A 130 -8.51 0.46 -1.01
CA GLY A 130 -7.88 0.55 0.30
C GLY A 130 -7.03 1.82 0.45
N GLY A 131 -6.20 2.11 -0.55
CA GLY A 131 -5.38 3.33 -0.55
C GLY A 131 -6.23 4.60 -0.61
N THR A 132 -7.31 4.61 -1.40
CA THR A 132 -8.28 5.72 -1.45
C THR A 132 -8.95 5.92 -0.09
N ALA A 133 -9.40 4.85 0.56
CA ALA A 133 -10.02 4.91 1.87
C ALA A 133 -9.05 5.45 2.95
N LEU A 134 -7.78 5.04 2.91
CA LEU A 134 -6.73 5.52 3.81
C LEU A 134 -6.47 7.02 3.62
N LEU A 135 -6.41 7.47 2.37
CA LEU A 135 -6.21 8.88 2.04
C LEU A 135 -7.39 9.72 2.53
N VAL A 136 -8.61 9.35 2.16
CA VAL A 136 -9.83 10.07 2.56
C VAL A 136 -9.99 10.07 4.07
N GLY A 137 -9.80 8.92 4.73
CA GLY A 137 -9.88 8.79 6.18
C GLY A 137 -8.84 9.64 6.91
N GLY A 138 -7.59 9.63 6.45
CA GLY A 138 -6.50 10.43 7.02
C GLY A 138 -6.77 11.93 6.90
N VAL A 139 -7.17 12.41 5.72
CA VAL A 139 -7.48 13.82 5.47
C VAL A 139 -8.74 14.27 6.22
N ALA A 140 -9.81 13.49 6.19
CA ALA A 140 -11.04 13.80 6.90
C ALA A 140 -10.83 13.84 8.42
N GLY A 141 -10.10 12.87 8.97
CA GLY A 141 -9.75 12.83 10.39
C GLY A 141 -8.89 14.03 10.82
N ALA A 142 -7.87 14.36 10.03
CA ALA A 142 -7.05 15.56 10.24
C ALA A 142 -7.91 16.84 10.23
N ALA A 143 -8.83 16.98 9.27
CA ALA A 143 -9.73 18.13 9.18
C ALA A 143 -10.71 18.23 10.35
N VAL A 144 -11.28 17.12 10.82
CA VAL A 144 -12.15 17.08 12.00
C VAL A 144 -11.38 17.49 13.24
N LEU A 145 -10.18 16.95 13.45
CA LEU A 145 -9.34 17.27 14.60
C LEU A 145 -8.91 18.75 14.58
N ALA A 146 -8.54 19.28 13.41
CA ALA A 146 -8.26 20.70 13.22
C ALA A 146 -9.46 21.57 13.59
N ARG A 147 -10.67 21.24 13.12
CA ARG A 147 -11.91 21.97 13.47
C ARG A 147 -12.18 21.97 14.96
N VAL A 148 -11.97 20.85 15.65
CA VAL A 148 -12.13 20.76 17.11
C VAL A 148 -11.13 21.65 17.84
N LEU A 149 -9.85 21.65 17.41
CA LEU A 149 -8.82 22.51 18.01
C LEU A 149 -9.06 24.00 17.74
N LEU A 150 -9.56 24.35 16.55
CA LEU A 150 -9.90 25.73 16.19
C LEU A 150 -11.10 26.25 16.99
N LYS A 151 -12.14 25.43 17.19
CA LYS A 151 -13.29 25.78 18.04
C LYS A 151 -12.91 25.96 19.51
N ARG A 152 -11.80 25.37 19.96
CA ARG A 152 -11.28 25.48 21.34
C ARG A 152 -10.28 26.63 21.52
N ARG A 153 -10.00 27.45 20.49
CA ARG A 153 -9.21 28.69 20.68
C ARG A 153 -10.12 29.73 21.34
N PRO A 154 -9.80 30.23 22.55
CA PRO A 154 -10.46 31.41 23.10
C PRO A 154 -10.19 32.60 22.15
N ARG A 155 -11.22 33.39 21.88
CA ARG A 155 -11.07 34.73 21.29
C ARG A 155 -10.33 35.63 22.27
#